data_AF-A0A7D7Q253-F1
#
_entry.id   AF-A0A7D7Q253-F1
#
_cell.length_a   1.000
_cell.length_b   1.000
_cell.length_c   1.000
_cell.angle_alpha   90.00
_cell.angle_beta   90.00
_cell.angle_gamma   90.00
#
_symmetry.space_group_name_H-M   'P 1'
#
loop_
_entity.id
_entity.type
_entity.pdbx_description
1 polymer ?
#
loop_
_entity_poly.entity_id
_entity_poly.type
_entity_poly.pdbx_seq_one_letter_code
_entity_poly.pdbx_strand_id
1 'polypeptide(L)'
;MTVHSIDVDPVCTGSYIRKPENGHFVVMDVSVEVASHSKLSAAGVSYPKVSMRQGGFHMVDKNGKKSQGNDIIGNGYGCLPEGEGLPVDIEAGENASGKIIFDVPSAEGAIILPELISGVGSGIQGWEWAFPSK
;
A
#
# COMPACT_ATOMS: atom_id res chain seq x y z
N MET A 1 -7.77 6.43 -1.95
CA MET A 1 -6.31 6.59 -1.99
C MET A 1 -5.92 7.10 -3.36
N THR A 2 -4.99 8.04 -3.43
CA THR A 2 -4.41 8.56 -4.66
C THR A 2 -2.97 8.10 -4.72
N VAL A 3 -2.52 7.61 -5.88
CA VAL A 3 -1.13 7.21 -6.14
C VAL A 3 -0.49 8.28 -7.01
N HIS A 4 0.62 8.85 -6.54
CA HIS A 4 1.34 9.92 -7.22
C HIS A 4 2.45 9.38 -8.12
N SER A 5 3.17 8.37 -7.65
CA SER A 5 4.22 7.68 -8.41
C SER A 5 4.37 6.21 -7.97
N ILE A 6 4.95 5.41 -8.87
CA ILE A 6 5.39 4.04 -8.58
C ILE A 6 6.80 3.86 -9.11
N ASP A 7 7.76 3.73 -8.19
CA ASP A 7 9.19 3.59 -8.50
C ASP A 7 9.59 2.12 -8.34
N VAL A 8 10.20 1.55 -9.38
CA VAL A 8 10.71 0.18 -9.39
C VAL A 8 12.22 0.20 -9.20
N ASP A 9 12.71 -0.64 -8.29
CA ASP A 9 14.10 -0.71 -7.84
C ASP A 9 14.69 0.67 -7.49
N PRO A 10 14.04 1.43 -6.58
CA PRO A 10 14.53 2.73 -6.19
C PRO A 10 15.89 2.61 -5.49
N VAL A 11 16.67 3.69 -5.56
CA VAL A 11 17.87 3.81 -4.73
C VAL A 11 17.43 3.99 -3.28
N CYS A 12 17.67 2.98 -2.44
CA CYS A 12 17.41 3.07 -1.01
C CYS A 12 18.29 4.14 -0.35
N THR A 13 17.67 4.96 0.48
CA THR A 13 18.32 6.10 1.18
C THR A 13 18.12 6.07 2.70
N GLY A 14 17.45 5.04 3.21
CA GLY A 14 17.27 4.81 4.64
C GLY A 14 18.57 4.52 5.41
N SER A 15 18.46 4.49 6.74
CA SER A 15 19.60 4.33 7.64
C SER A 15 20.07 2.87 7.81
N TYR A 16 19.26 1.89 7.39
CA TYR A 16 19.54 0.46 7.54
C TYR A 16 19.21 -0.31 6.25
N ILE A 17 19.92 0.01 5.17
CA ILE A 17 19.66 -0.56 3.85
C ILE A 17 19.93 -2.07 3.83
N ARG A 18 18.93 -2.81 3.37
CA ARG A 18 19.03 -4.24 3.04
C ARG A 18 18.62 -4.46 1.59
N LYS A 19 19.03 -5.61 1.04
CA LYS A 19 18.57 -6.04 -0.29
C LYS A 19 17.13 -6.59 -0.19
N PRO A 20 16.33 -6.49 -1.26
CA PRO A 20 15.03 -7.15 -1.32
C PRO A 20 15.22 -8.67 -1.15
N GLU A 21 14.34 -9.30 -0.38
CA GLU A 21 14.28 -10.73 -0.16
C GLU A 21 13.59 -11.46 -1.33
N ASN A 22 12.58 -10.84 -1.94
CA ASN A 22 11.84 -11.43 -3.05
C ASN A 22 12.40 -11.01 -4.42
N GLY A 23 13.22 -9.97 -4.48
CA GLY A 23 14.05 -9.65 -5.65
C GLY A 23 13.99 -8.19 -6.06
N HIS A 24 12.84 -7.54 -5.90
CA HIS A 24 12.63 -6.15 -6.29
C HIS A 24 11.96 -5.35 -5.18
N PHE A 25 12.40 -4.11 -4.99
CA PHE A 25 11.64 -3.14 -4.24
C PHE A 25 10.77 -2.33 -5.20
N VAL A 26 9.50 -2.19 -4.86
CA VAL A 26 8.59 -1.25 -5.53
C VAL A 26 8.10 -0.28 -4.48
N VAL A 27 8.18 1.02 -4.76
CA VAL A 27 7.74 2.08 -3.84
C VAL A 27 6.60 2.84 -4.47
N MET A 28 5.47 2.92 -3.77
CA MET A 28 4.34 3.76 -4.16
C MET A 28 4.31 5.00 -3.27
N ASP A 29 4.29 6.18 -3.87
CA ASP A 29 4.00 7.44 -3.19
C ASP A 29 2.49 7.70 -3.23
N VAL A 30 1.86 7.85 -2.07
CA VAL A 30 0.40 7.89 -1.95
C VAL A 30 -0.10 8.97 -1.00
N SER A 31 -1.35 9.38 -1.24
CA SER A 31 -2.18 10.11 -0.27
C SER A 31 -3.45 9.33 0.04
N VAL A 32 -3.82 9.27 1.31
CA VAL A 32 -5.03 8.63 1.80
C VAL A 32 -5.85 9.66 2.57
N GLU A 33 -7.10 9.81 2.18
CA GLU A 33 -8.13 10.57 2.90
C GLU A 33 -9.15 9.57 3.45
N VAL A 34 -9.45 9.69 4.74
CA VAL A 34 -10.48 8.88 5.39
C VAL A 34 -11.65 9.78 5.74
N ALA A 35 -12.85 9.37 5.31
CA ALA A 35 -14.07 10.13 5.60
C ALA A 35 -14.28 10.31 7.11
N SER A 36 -14.86 11.44 7.50
CA SER A 36 -15.21 11.74 8.90
C SER A 36 -16.12 10.66 9.51
N HIS A 37 -16.05 10.48 10.82
CA HIS A 37 -16.84 9.47 11.55
C HIS A 37 -18.35 9.53 11.26
N SER A 38 -18.93 10.73 11.15
CA SER A 38 -20.36 10.90 10.81
C SER A 38 -20.72 10.36 9.43
N LYS A 39 -19.86 10.57 8.43
CA LYS A 39 -20.02 10.04 7.07
C LYS A 39 -19.87 8.53 7.04
N LEU A 40 -18.88 7.98 7.75
CA LEU A 40 -18.67 6.53 7.87
C LEU A 40 -19.87 5.86 8.55
N SER A 41 -20.33 6.41 9.67
CA SER A 41 -21.50 5.91 10.41
C SER A 41 -22.79 5.94 9.57
N ALA A 42 -23.02 7.04 8.83
CA ALA A 42 -24.15 7.14 7.91
C ALA A 42 -24.10 6.11 6.77
N ALA A 43 -22.90 5.66 6.38
CA ALA A 43 -22.69 4.59 5.41
C ALA A 43 -22.73 3.17 6.03
N GLY A 44 -23.02 3.05 7.32
CA GLY A 44 -23.04 1.76 8.03
C GLY A 44 -21.66 1.19 8.35
N VAL A 45 -20.59 1.98 8.20
CA VAL A 45 -19.22 1.58 8.53
C VAL A 45 -18.97 1.85 10.02
N SER A 46 -18.72 0.78 10.77
CA SER A 46 -18.48 0.84 12.23
C SER A 46 -17.00 1.05 12.60
N TYR A 47 -16.08 0.88 11.65
CA TYR A 47 -14.65 1.04 11.88
C TYR A 47 -14.23 2.50 11.64
N PRO A 48 -13.68 3.19 12.65
CA PRO A 48 -13.31 4.60 12.54
C PRO A 48 -11.92 4.80 11.92
N LYS A 49 -11.33 3.79 11.27
CA LYS A 49 -9.97 3.87 10.73
C LYS A 49 -9.76 2.95 9.54
N VAL A 50 -8.77 3.29 8.72
CA VAL A 50 -8.26 2.44 7.64
C VAL A 50 -6.86 1.95 8.03
N SER A 51 -6.64 0.64 7.91
CA SER A 51 -5.34 0.01 8.18
C SER A 51 -4.59 -0.24 6.86
N MET A 52 -3.37 0.28 6.78
CA MET A 52 -2.43 0.12 5.67
C MET A 52 -1.42 -1.02 5.93
N ARG A 53 -1.71 -1.91 6.90
CA ARG A 53 -0.82 -3.03 7.30
C ARG A 53 -0.61 -4.09 6.21
N GLN A 54 0.43 -4.90 6.44
CA GLN A 54 1.02 -5.85 5.48
C GLN A 54 0.10 -6.88 4.83
N GLY A 55 -1.04 -7.19 5.45
CA GLY A 55 -2.00 -8.14 4.90
C GLY A 55 -2.93 -7.58 3.82
N GLY A 56 -2.99 -6.25 3.65
CA GLY A 56 -3.94 -5.62 2.74
C GLY A 56 -3.50 -5.61 1.28
N PHE A 57 -2.21 -5.64 0.98
CA PHE A 57 -1.71 -5.49 -0.39
C PHE A 57 -1.14 -6.80 -0.96
N HIS A 58 -1.49 -7.06 -2.21
CA HIS A 58 -0.96 -8.18 -3.00
C HIS A 58 -0.32 -7.68 -4.27
N MET A 59 0.69 -8.40 -4.75
CA MET A 59 1.23 -8.21 -6.10
C MET A 59 0.72 -9.34 -7.00
N VAL A 60 0.33 -8.99 -8.23
CA VAL A 60 0.00 -9.93 -9.30
C VAL A 60 1.00 -9.75 -10.43
N ASP A 61 1.72 -10.81 -10.77
CA ASP A 61 2.67 -10.77 -11.88
C ASP A 61 1.97 -10.88 -13.24
N LYS A 62 2.72 -10.73 -14.34
CA LYS A 62 2.20 -10.86 -15.71
C LYS A 62 1.54 -12.21 -16.04
N ASN A 63 1.81 -13.25 -15.24
CA ASN A 63 1.23 -14.58 -15.41
C ASN A 63 -0.03 -14.76 -14.55
N GLY A 64 -0.45 -13.73 -13.81
CA GLY A 64 -1.59 -13.78 -12.90
C GLY A 64 -1.26 -14.41 -11.53
N LYS A 65 0.02 -14.67 -11.22
CA LYS A 65 0.41 -15.24 -9.93
C LYS A 65 0.35 -14.18 -8.86
N LYS A 66 -0.42 -14.44 -7.80
CA LYS A 66 -0.52 -13.59 -6.62
C LYS A 66 0.62 -13.86 -5.64
N SER A 67 1.18 -12.80 -5.07
CA SER A 67 2.11 -12.83 -3.94
C SER A 67 1.75 -11.74 -2.94
N GLN A 68 2.24 -11.86 -1.71
CA GLN A 68 2.10 -10.77 -0.74
C GLN A 68 2.91 -9.58 -1.23
N GLY A 69 2.30 -8.41 -1.30
CA GLY A 69 2.96 -7.22 -1.82
C GLY A 69 3.77 -6.50 -0.76
N ASN A 70 3.14 -6.20 0.37
CA ASN A 70 3.67 -5.24 1.34
C ASN A 70 4.75 -5.85 2.24
N ASP A 71 5.88 -5.14 2.39
CA ASP A 71 6.96 -5.46 3.33
C ASP A 71 7.34 -4.26 4.25
N ILE A 72 6.37 -3.67 4.94
CA ILE A 72 6.60 -2.59 5.92
C ILE A 72 7.57 -2.94 7.07
N ILE A 73 7.73 -4.22 7.47
CA ILE A 73 8.56 -4.62 8.63
C ILE A 73 9.84 -5.40 8.22
N GLY A 74 9.91 -5.95 7.02
CA GLY A 74 11.07 -6.70 6.55
C GLY A 74 12.17 -5.82 5.99
N ASN A 75 12.79 -6.25 4.90
CA ASN A 75 13.95 -5.58 4.34
C ASN A 75 13.57 -4.24 3.68
N GLY A 76 12.31 -4.08 3.26
CA GLY A 76 11.79 -2.83 2.71
C GLY A 76 11.82 -1.67 3.71
N TYR A 77 11.59 -1.92 5.01
CA TYR A 77 11.58 -0.88 6.05
C TYR A 77 12.84 -0.01 6.04
N GLY A 78 14.01 -0.65 5.90
CA GLY A 78 15.30 0.04 5.92
C GLY A 78 15.67 0.76 4.62
N CYS A 79 14.85 0.61 3.56
CA CYS A 79 15.09 1.27 2.28
C CYS A 79 14.67 2.74 2.30
N LEU A 80 13.61 3.07 3.04
CA LEU A 80 13.07 4.42 3.15
C LEU A 80 13.72 5.19 4.32
N PRO A 81 13.92 6.51 4.20
CA PRO A 81 14.25 7.36 5.34
C PRO A 81 13.18 7.32 6.43
N GLU A 82 13.60 7.57 7.68
CA GLU A 82 12.67 7.66 8.81
C GLU A 82 11.65 8.78 8.58
N GLY A 83 10.36 8.46 8.75
CA GLY A 83 9.26 9.40 8.55
C GLY A 83 8.74 9.54 7.12
N GLU A 84 9.37 8.92 6.11
CA GLU A 84 8.83 8.91 4.74
C GLU A 84 7.76 7.83 4.52
N GLY A 85 7.73 6.81 5.39
CA GLY A 85 6.71 5.76 5.34
C GLY A 85 5.31 6.30 5.65
N LEU A 86 4.30 5.83 4.92
CA LEU A 86 2.90 6.12 5.22
C LEU A 86 2.54 5.56 6.62
N PRO A 87 1.78 6.32 7.44
CA PRO A 87 1.24 5.80 8.69
C PRO A 87 0.44 4.51 8.50
N VAL A 88 0.60 3.59 9.44
CA VAL A 88 0.00 2.25 9.39
C VAL A 88 -1.52 2.28 9.61
N ASP A 89 -1.98 3.17 10.48
CA ASP A 89 -3.39 3.35 10.81
C ASP A 89 -3.72 4.84 10.59
N ILE A 90 -4.82 5.12 9.86
CA ILE A 90 -5.28 6.48 9.55
C ILE A 90 -6.72 6.60 10.04
N GLU A 91 -6.98 7.56 10.93
CA GLU A 91 -8.27 7.70 11.61
C GLU A 91 -9.30 8.47 10.77
N ALA A 92 -10.58 8.34 11.14
CA ALA A 92 -11.67 9.00 10.46
C ALA A 92 -11.55 10.53 10.49
N GLY A 93 -11.59 11.15 9.31
CA GLY A 93 -11.41 12.59 9.15
C GLY A 93 -9.95 13.02 8.99
N GLU A 94 -9.01 12.08 9.04
CA GLU A 94 -7.59 12.36 8.80
C GLU A 94 -7.21 12.23 7.32
N ASN A 95 -6.13 12.93 6.99
CA ASN A 95 -5.42 12.81 5.73
C ASN A 95 -3.96 12.48 6.03
N ALA A 96 -3.42 11.47 5.36
CA ALA A 96 -2.01 11.11 5.46
C ALA A 96 -1.40 10.97 4.06
N SER A 97 -0.12 11.27 3.94
CA SER A 97 0.67 11.02 2.74
C SER A 97 2.00 10.40 3.13
N GLY A 98 2.57 9.61 2.22
CA GLY A 98 3.83 8.92 2.46
C GLY A 98 4.01 7.76 1.50
N LYS A 99 5.10 7.04 1.69
CA LYS A 99 5.53 5.96 0.82
C LYS A 99 5.13 4.60 1.39
N ILE A 100 4.70 3.70 0.52
CA ILE A 100 4.52 2.28 0.82
C ILE A 100 5.55 1.52 0.02
N ILE A 101 6.30 0.64 0.68
CA ILE A 101 7.29 -0.21 0.03
C ILE A 101 6.82 -1.67 -0.03
N PHE A 102 7.04 -2.27 -1.18
CA PHE A 102 6.71 -3.64 -1.53
C PHE A 102 8.01 -4.39 -1.86
N ASP A 103 8.16 -5.61 -1.34
CA ASP A 103 9.27 -6.52 -1.67
C ASP A 103 8.69 -7.68 -2.49
N VAL A 104 8.86 -7.61 -3.81
CA VAL A 104 8.10 -8.41 -4.78
C VAL A 104 9.01 -9.22 -5.72
N PRO A 105 8.53 -10.35 -6.26
CA PRO A 105 9.33 -11.23 -7.10
C PRO A 105 9.53 -10.74 -8.54
N SER A 106 8.94 -9.61 -8.92
CA SER A 106 8.99 -9.10 -10.30
C SER A 106 8.96 -7.58 -10.34
N ALA A 107 9.74 -7.02 -11.26
CA ALA A 107 9.78 -5.58 -11.58
C ALA A 107 8.56 -5.09 -12.39
N GLU A 108 7.69 -6.01 -12.82
CA GLU A 108 6.48 -5.72 -13.58
C GLU A 108 5.27 -6.48 -13.03
N GLY A 109 4.09 -5.86 -13.08
CA GLY A 109 2.84 -6.46 -12.64
C GLY A 109 1.84 -5.41 -12.16
N ALA A 110 1.01 -5.79 -11.18
CA ALA A 110 0.09 -4.88 -10.52
C ALA A 110 0.08 -5.06 -9.01
N ILE A 111 0.02 -3.96 -8.27
CA ILE A 111 -0.32 -3.97 -6.85
C ILE A 111 -1.84 -3.90 -6.74
N ILE A 112 -2.42 -4.82 -5.97
CA ILE A 112 -3.84 -4.91 -5.68
C ILE A 112 -4.06 -4.69 -4.19
N LEU A 113 -5.06 -3.89 -3.87
CA LEU A 113 -5.61 -3.74 -2.54
C LEU A 113 -7.06 -4.27 -2.57
N PRO A 114 -7.26 -5.59 -2.33
CA PRO A 114 -8.57 -6.16 -2.27
C PRO A 114 -9.21 -5.73 -0.94
N GLU A 115 -10.25 -4.91 -1.04
CA GLU A 115 -11.16 -4.59 0.05
C GLU A 115 -10.51 -3.85 1.24
N LEU A 116 -10.54 -2.51 1.21
CA LEU A 116 -10.19 -1.68 2.37
C LEU A 116 -11.26 -1.67 3.47
N ILE A 117 -12.45 -2.23 3.24
CA ILE A 117 -13.58 -2.15 4.17
C ILE A 117 -14.41 -3.43 4.08
N SER A 118 -14.22 -4.34 5.05
CA SER A 118 -15.15 -5.44 5.25
C SER A 118 -16.48 -4.90 5.81
N GLY A 119 -17.59 -5.29 5.19
CA GLY A 119 -18.94 -5.04 5.73
C GLY A 119 -19.98 -4.46 4.78
N VAL A 120 -19.68 -4.20 3.51
CA VAL A 120 -20.68 -3.72 2.55
C VAL A 120 -21.01 -4.83 1.55
N GLY A 121 -22.24 -5.34 1.58
CA GLY A 121 -22.77 -6.36 0.67
C GLY A 121 -22.99 -5.89 -0.77
N SER A 122 -22.02 -5.21 -1.38
CA SER A 122 -22.13 -4.58 -2.70
C SER A 122 -20.89 -4.83 -3.55
N GLY A 123 -20.98 -5.74 -4.54
CA GLY A 123 -20.10 -5.84 -5.73
C GLY A 123 -18.70 -5.22 -5.61
N ILE A 124 -17.84 -5.83 -4.80
CA ILE A 124 -16.55 -5.33 -4.29
C ILE A 124 -15.71 -4.66 -5.38
N GLN A 125 -15.40 -3.36 -5.20
CA GLN A 125 -14.42 -2.62 -5.99
C GLN A 125 -13.07 -2.65 -5.26
N GLY A 126 -12.15 -3.49 -5.74
CA GLY A 126 -10.74 -3.43 -5.35
C GLY A 126 -10.02 -2.32 -6.10
N TRP A 127 -8.85 -1.94 -5.60
CA TRP A 127 -7.97 -1.02 -6.31
C TRP A 127 -6.80 -1.79 -6.91
N GLU A 128 -6.41 -1.43 -8.13
CA GLU A 128 -5.31 -2.04 -8.86
C GLU A 128 -4.44 -0.95 -9.50
N TRP A 129 -3.13 -1.07 -9.35
CA TRP A 129 -2.14 -0.17 -9.95
C TRP A 129 -1.05 -0.98 -10.65
N ALA A 130 -0.98 -0.85 -11.97
CA ALA A 130 0.06 -1.49 -12.77
C ALA A 130 1.41 -0.77 -12.65
N PHE A 131 2.50 -1.52 -12.71
CA PHE A 131 3.87 -1.01 -12.71
C PHE A 131 4.79 -1.79 -13.67
N PRO A 132 5.84 -1.15 -14.23
CA PRO A 132 6.20 0.27 -14.06
C PRO A 132 5.16 1.19 -14.72
N SER A 133 4.84 2.32 -14.08
CA SER A 133 3.93 3.32 -14.66
C SER A 133 4.63 4.03 -15.82
N LYS A 134 3.97 4.09 -16.98
CA LYS A 134 4.47 4.79 -18.18
C LYS A 134 4.50 6.31 -17.99
#